data_AF-A0AAV2DEB0-F1
#
_entry.id   AF-A0AAV2DEB0-F1
#
_cell.length_a   1.000
_cell.length_b   1.000
_cell.length_c   1.000
_cell.angle_alpha   90.00
_cell.angle_beta   90.00
_cell.angle_gamma   90.00
#
_symmetry.space_group_name_H-M   'P 1'
#
loop_
_entity.id
_entity.type
_entity.pdbx_description
1 polymer ?
#
loop_
_entity_poly.entity_id
_entity_poly.type
_entity_poly.pdbx_seq_one_letter_code
_entity_poly.pdbx_strand_id
1 'polypeptide(L)'
;MTDSKVSHRFPVGSHVIGAFIMPCGNCFYCSKGHDDLCEDFFAYNRAKGTLYDGETRLFLRNSGKPIFMYSMGGLAEYCVVPANALTNLPDTLPYTESAILGCAVFTAYGAMAHAAEVRPGDSVAVIGVGGVGSR
;
A
#
# COMPACT_ATOMS: atom_id res chain seq x y z
N MET A 1 10.38 19.35 2.62
CA MET A 1 10.40 19.03 4.06
C MET A 1 9.14 18.25 4.38
N THR A 2 9.25 17.15 5.11
CA THR A 2 8.09 16.36 5.54
C THR A 2 7.24 17.19 6.50
N ASP A 3 5.93 17.24 6.29
CA ASP A 3 4.99 17.97 7.16
C ASP A 3 5.15 17.51 8.62
N SER A 4 5.22 18.45 9.55
CA SER A 4 5.25 18.21 11.01
C SER A 4 4.20 17.20 11.49
N LYS A 5 3.01 17.18 10.86
CA LYS A 5 1.93 16.23 11.15
C LYS A 5 2.31 14.80 10.77
N VAL A 6 3.03 14.62 9.67
CA VAL A 6 3.51 13.30 9.23
C VAL A 6 4.60 12.81 10.18
N SER A 7 5.55 13.66 10.56
CA SER A 7 6.60 13.30 11.51
C SER A 7 6.05 12.99 12.92
N HIS A 8 4.90 13.56 13.30
CA HIS A 8 4.22 13.19 14.54
C HIS A 8 3.51 11.83 14.44
N ARG A 9 2.88 11.52 13.29
CA ARG A 9 2.22 10.22 13.04
C ARG A 9 3.23 9.08 12.88
N PHE A 10 4.37 9.39 12.25
CA PHE A 10 5.46 8.47 11.95
C PHE A 10 6.79 9.13 12.35
N PRO A 11 7.14 9.15 13.64
CA PRO A 11 8.47 9.57 14.08
C PRO A 11 9.58 8.83 13.34
N VAL A 12 10.73 9.48 13.15
CA VAL A 12 11.90 8.82 12.54
C VAL A 12 12.26 7.58 13.38
N GLY A 13 12.40 6.44 12.71
CA GLY A 13 12.61 5.13 13.34
C GLY A 13 11.34 4.31 13.54
N SER A 14 10.16 4.85 13.23
CA SER A 14 8.91 4.08 13.29
C SER A 14 8.95 2.89 12.35
N HIS A 15 8.55 1.74 12.89
CA HIS A 15 8.28 0.55 12.10
C HIS A 15 6.96 0.74 11.38
N VAL A 16 6.96 0.61 10.05
CA VAL A 16 5.78 0.89 9.23
C VAL A 16 5.58 -0.18 8.18
N ILE A 17 4.32 -0.30 7.74
CA ILE A 17 3.93 -1.08 6.59
C ILE A 17 3.14 -0.22 5.60
N GLY A 18 3.38 -0.43 4.31
CA GLY A 18 2.67 0.22 3.23
C GLY A 18 1.63 -0.68 2.58
N ALA A 19 0.51 -0.10 2.14
CA ALA A 19 -0.46 -0.77 1.28
C ALA A 19 -0.11 -0.62 -0.21
N PHE A 20 -0.52 -1.59 -1.03
CA PHE A 20 -0.34 -1.53 -2.48
C PHE A 20 -1.04 -0.30 -3.09
N ILE A 21 -2.32 -0.12 -2.74
CA ILE A 21 -3.03 1.13 -3.05
C ILE A 21 -2.50 2.17 -2.08
N MET A 22 -1.95 3.26 -2.63
CA MET A 22 -1.55 4.41 -1.84
C MET A 22 -2.69 5.43 -1.95
N PRO A 23 -3.53 5.62 -0.93
CA PRO A 23 -4.63 6.57 -1.02
C PRO A 23 -4.17 8.01 -0.80
N CYS A 24 -4.74 8.96 -1.56
CA CYS A 24 -4.45 10.38 -1.35
C CYS A 24 -5.13 10.93 -0.09
N GLY A 25 -6.24 10.32 0.34
CA GLY A 25 -6.97 10.67 1.55
C GLY A 25 -7.91 11.87 1.41
N ASN A 26 -8.07 12.43 0.19
CA ASN A 26 -8.89 13.62 -0.03
C ASN A 26 -9.80 13.59 -1.27
N CYS A 27 -9.59 12.67 -2.21
CA CYS A 27 -10.45 12.56 -3.39
C CYS A 27 -11.86 12.07 -3.03
N PHE A 28 -12.78 12.09 -4.00
CA PHE A 28 -14.18 11.71 -3.78
C PHE A 28 -14.33 10.34 -3.10
N TYR A 29 -13.61 9.32 -3.60
CA TYR A 29 -13.68 7.96 -3.05
C TYR A 29 -12.98 7.85 -1.69
N CYS A 30 -11.78 8.42 -1.55
CA CYS A 30 -11.04 8.43 -0.29
C CYS A 30 -11.85 9.09 0.84
N SER A 31 -12.50 10.22 0.57
CA SER A 31 -13.33 10.93 1.58
C SER A 31 -14.55 10.13 2.06
N LYS A 32 -14.95 9.10 1.31
CA LYS A 32 -16.06 8.19 1.64
C LYS A 32 -15.60 6.84 2.20
N GLY A 33 -14.30 6.66 2.42
CA GLY A 33 -13.73 5.39 2.88
C GLY A 33 -13.61 4.32 1.78
N HIS A 34 -13.70 4.71 0.51
CA HIS A 34 -13.42 3.85 -0.65
C HIS A 34 -12.00 4.14 -1.15
N ASP A 35 -11.03 3.98 -0.26
CA ASP A 35 -9.63 4.29 -0.53
C ASP A 35 -8.99 3.34 -1.57
N ASP A 36 -9.55 2.15 -1.75
CA ASP A 36 -9.27 1.20 -2.82
C ASP A 36 -9.56 1.76 -4.23
N LEU A 37 -10.42 2.78 -4.34
CA LEU A 37 -10.79 3.48 -5.58
C LEU A 37 -10.15 4.87 -5.71
N CYS A 38 -9.02 5.11 -5.04
CA CYS A 38 -8.32 6.38 -5.03
C CYS A 38 -7.99 6.92 -6.44
N GLU A 39 -8.56 8.09 -6.79
CA GLU A 39 -8.41 8.70 -8.12
C GLU A 39 -6.95 9.07 -8.43
N ASP A 40 -6.26 9.73 -7.49
CA ASP A 40 -4.88 10.17 -7.70
C ASP A 40 -3.92 8.98 -7.84
N PHE A 41 -4.17 7.91 -7.08
CA PHE A 41 -3.39 6.68 -7.23
C PHE A 41 -3.49 6.13 -8.65
N PHE A 42 -4.73 6.01 -9.16
CA PHE A 42 -4.94 5.46 -10.49
C PHE A 42 -4.43 6.40 -11.60
N ALA A 43 -4.66 7.71 -11.47
CA ALA A 43 -4.30 8.71 -12.47
C ALA A 43 -2.79 8.98 -12.58
N TYR A 44 -2.05 8.87 -11.47
CA TYR A 44 -0.62 9.17 -11.42
C TYR A 44 0.22 7.90 -11.24
N ASN A 45 0.11 7.23 -10.09
CA ASN A 45 1.00 6.12 -9.78
C ASN A 45 0.73 4.91 -10.69
N ARG A 46 -0.52 4.47 -10.81
CA ARG A 46 -0.84 3.27 -11.57
C ARG A 46 -0.68 3.47 -13.08
N ALA A 47 -1.07 4.64 -13.59
CA ALA A 47 -1.06 4.95 -15.02
C ALA A 47 0.31 5.46 -15.52
N LYS A 48 1.01 6.27 -14.72
CA LYS A 48 2.24 6.97 -15.14
C LYS A 48 3.49 6.54 -14.36
N GLY A 49 3.32 5.81 -13.26
CA GLY A 49 4.42 5.39 -12.40
C GLY A 49 5.14 6.56 -11.73
N THR A 50 4.38 7.56 -11.28
CA THR A 50 4.86 8.76 -10.58
C THR A 50 4.10 8.97 -9.26
N LEU A 51 4.54 9.92 -8.44
CA LEU A 51 3.73 10.42 -7.33
C LEU A 51 2.71 11.45 -7.82
N TYR A 52 1.87 11.95 -6.92
CA TYR A 52 0.73 12.82 -7.28
C TYR A 52 1.14 14.22 -7.75
N ASP A 53 2.41 14.58 -7.65
CA ASP A 53 2.98 15.77 -8.29
C ASP A 53 3.44 15.52 -9.73
N GLY A 54 3.26 14.31 -10.24
CA GLY A 54 3.66 13.94 -11.60
C GLY A 54 5.11 13.51 -11.74
N GLU A 55 5.90 13.54 -10.66
CA GLU A 55 7.33 13.24 -10.69
C GLU A 55 7.67 11.88 -10.07
N THR A 56 8.74 11.25 -10.54
CA THR A 56 9.29 10.05 -9.87
C THR A 56 10.24 10.45 -8.73
N ARG A 57 10.43 9.52 -7.77
CA ARG A 57 11.44 9.61 -6.72
C ARG A 57 12.56 8.58 -6.89
N LEU A 58 12.47 7.75 -7.92
CA LEU A 58 13.44 6.69 -8.19
C LEU A 58 14.29 7.07 -9.41
N PHE A 59 15.61 6.97 -9.23
CA PHE A 59 16.59 7.30 -10.26
C PHE A 59 17.72 6.26 -10.23
N LEU A 60 18.21 5.89 -11.41
CA LEU A 60 19.38 5.00 -11.51
C LEU A 60 20.61 5.69 -10.92
N ARG A 61 21.22 5.07 -9.90
CA ARG A 61 22.39 5.61 -9.17
C ARG A 61 23.54 6.03 -10.09
N ASN A 62 23.77 5.31 -11.19
CA ASN A 62 24.92 5.54 -12.08
C ASN A 62 24.69 6.63 -13.14
N SER A 63 23.45 6.91 -13.51
CA SER A 63 23.13 7.74 -14.68
C SER A 63 22.14 8.86 -14.37
N GLY A 64 21.53 8.85 -13.18
CA GLY A 64 20.47 9.78 -12.82
C GLY A 64 19.21 9.63 -13.66
N LYS A 65 19.11 8.60 -14.52
CA LYS A 65 17.93 8.38 -15.36
C LYS A 65 16.72 8.04 -14.49
N PRO A 66 15.54 8.63 -14.76
CA PRO A 66 14.34 8.34 -13.99
C PRO A 66 13.89 6.90 -14.17
N ILE A 67 13.37 6.31 -13.09
CA ILE A 67 12.70 5.01 -13.07
C ILE A 67 11.27 5.26 -12.62
N PHE A 68 10.30 4.69 -13.33
CA PHE A 68 8.90 4.81 -12.96
C PHE A 68 8.52 3.75 -11.92
N MET A 69 7.79 4.17 -10.91
CA MET A 69 7.41 3.33 -9.77
C MET A 69 6.20 2.46 -10.10
N TYR A 70 6.20 1.23 -9.60
CA TYR A 70 4.99 0.42 -9.47
C TYR A 70 4.59 0.42 -7.99
N SER A 71 3.45 1.04 -7.66
CA SER A 71 3.09 1.36 -6.27
C SER A 71 4.23 2.15 -5.61
N MET A 72 4.65 1.76 -4.42
CA MET A 72 5.76 2.38 -3.67
C MET A 72 7.15 2.11 -4.26
N GLY A 73 7.29 1.23 -5.25
CA GLY A 73 8.60 0.83 -5.77
C GLY A 73 9.41 -0.01 -4.77
N GLY A 74 8.74 -0.92 -4.05
CA GLY A 74 9.28 -1.69 -2.91
C GLY A 74 10.41 -2.68 -3.21
N LEU A 75 10.95 -2.68 -4.43
CA LEU A 75 12.19 -3.40 -4.78
C LEU A 75 13.44 -2.53 -4.59
N ALA A 76 13.28 -1.23 -4.30
CA ALA A 76 14.38 -0.34 -3.93
C ALA A 76 14.62 -0.37 -2.41
N GLU A 77 15.86 -0.10 -1.99
CA GLU A 77 16.23 0.00 -0.56
C GLU A 77 15.48 1.13 0.17
N TYR A 78 15.07 2.17 -0.57
CA TYR A 78 14.32 3.31 -0.06
C TYR A 78 13.19 3.67 -1.02
N CYS A 79 12.07 4.11 -0.47
CA CYS A 79 10.95 4.64 -1.24
C CYS A 79 10.40 5.92 -0.61
N VAL A 80 9.64 6.66 -1.41
CA VAL A 80 8.89 7.84 -0.95
C VAL A 80 7.42 7.59 -1.29
N VAL A 81 6.58 7.66 -0.27
CA VAL A 81 5.14 7.37 -0.39
C VAL A 81 4.32 8.45 0.31
N PRO A 82 3.04 8.62 -0.06
CA PRO A 82 2.11 9.41 0.74
C PRO A 82 1.97 8.82 2.14
N ALA A 83 1.95 9.66 3.17
CA ALA A 83 1.81 9.22 4.56
C ALA A 83 0.50 8.46 4.84
N ASN A 84 -0.53 8.67 4.02
CA ASN A 84 -1.80 7.97 4.11
C ASN A 84 -1.73 6.51 3.61
N ALA A 85 -0.66 6.13 2.91
CA ALA A 85 -0.41 4.76 2.51
C ALA A 85 0.30 3.92 3.58
N LEU A 86 0.69 4.55 4.71
CA LEU A 86 1.45 3.92 5.77
C LEU A 86 0.59 3.66 7.00
N THR A 87 0.90 2.55 7.67
CA THR A 87 0.39 2.21 9.01
C THR A 87 1.56 1.81 9.90
N ASN A 88 1.51 2.18 11.19
CA ASN A 88 2.51 1.74 12.15
C ASN A 88 2.43 0.22 12.33
N LEU A 89 3.57 -0.44 12.18
CA LEU A 89 3.71 -1.87 12.42
C LEU A 89 4.11 -2.07 13.90
N PRO A 90 3.33 -2.82 14.69
CA PRO A 90 3.72 -3.19 16.05
C PRO A 90 5.09 -3.87 16.10
N ASP A 91 5.92 -3.51 17.07
CA ASP A 91 7.28 -4.06 17.23
C ASP A 91 7.31 -5.58 17.47
N THR A 92 6.17 -6.15 17.89
CA THR A 92 6.01 -7.59 18.07
C THR A 92 5.88 -8.36 16.76
N LEU A 93 5.67 -7.68 15.62
CA LEU A 93 5.50 -8.30 14.32
C LEU A 93 6.79 -8.22 13.51
N PRO A 94 7.33 -9.36 13.03
CA PRO A 94 8.55 -9.37 12.22
C PRO A 94 8.29 -8.82 10.82
N TYR A 95 9.26 -8.07 10.28
CA TYR A 95 9.12 -7.36 9.01
C TYR A 95 8.86 -8.28 7.81
N THR A 96 9.60 -9.38 7.70
CA THR A 96 9.56 -10.28 6.54
C THR A 96 8.17 -10.88 6.35
N GLU A 97 7.58 -11.36 7.44
CA GLU A 97 6.24 -11.93 7.46
C GLU A 97 5.17 -10.85 7.33
N SER A 98 5.43 -9.65 7.86
CA SER A 98 4.48 -8.54 7.75
C SER A 98 4.39 -7.98 6.34
N ALA A 99 5.44 -8.09 5.52
CA ALA A 99 5.50 -7.50 4.17
C ALA A 99 4.32 -7.90 3.25
N ILE A 100 3.69 -9.05 3.48
CA ILE A 100 2.54 -9.51 2.67
C ILE A 100 1.20 -8.86 3.07
N LEU A 101 1.12 -8.18 4.22
CA LEU A 101 -0.13 -7.62 4.72
C LEU A 101 -0.71 -6.60 3.74
N GLY A 102 0.13 -5.68 3.25
CA GLY A 102 -0.27 -4.60 2.33
C GLY A 102 -0.78 -5.04 0.96
N CYS A 103 -0.81 -6.34 0.68
CA CYS A 103 -1.34 -6.89 -0.57
C CYS A 103 -2.12 -8.17 -0.32
N ALA A 104 -1.44 -9.33 -0.27
CA ALA A 104 -2.09 -10.63 -0.37
C ALA A 104 -3.05 -10.91 0.79
N VAL A 105 -2.66 -10.60 2.03
CA VAL A 105 -3.48 -10.90 3.21
C VAL A 105 -4.73 -10.04 3.24
N PHE A 106 -4.61 -8.72 3.03
CA PHE A 106 -5.81 -7.87 2.99
C PHE A 106 -6.68 -8.12 1.76
N THR A 107 -6.12 -8.58 0.64
CA THR A 107 -6.91 -9.04 -0.51
C THR A 107 -7.75 -10.26 -0.14
N ALA A 108 -7.15 -11.27 0.50
CA ALA A 108 -7.86 -12.48 0.94
C ALA A 108 -8.93 -12.13 2.00
N TYR A 109 -8.55 -11.34 3.00
CA TYR A 109 -9.46 -10.87 4.03
C TYR A 109 -10.64 -10.10 3.44
N GLY A 110 -10.40 -9.15 2.53
CA GLY A 110 -11.46 -8.38 1.88
C GLY A 110 -12.40 -9.26 1.05
N ALA A 111 -11.87 -10.25 0.34
CA ALA A 111 -12.69 -11.22 -0.39
C ALA A 111 -13.65 -11.99 0.54
N MET A 112 -13.18 -12.42 1.71
CA MET A 112 -14.01 -13.15 2.68
C MET A 112 -14.95 -12.24 3.47
N ALA A 113 -14.44 -11.15 4.02
CA ALA A 113 -15.15 -10.30 4.98
C ALA A 113 -16.09 -9.29 4.31
N HIS A 114 -15.78 -8.85 3.09
CA HIS A 114 -16.52 -7.78 2.41
C HIS A 114 -17.23 -8.24 1.13
N ALA A 115 -16.62 -9.10 0.32
CA ALA A 115 -17.24 -9.54 -0.93
C ALA A 115 -18.15 -10.76 -0.73
N ALA A 116 -17.67 -11.78 -0.02
CA ALA A 116 -18.43 -13.00 0.26
C ALA A 116 -19.20 -12.95 1.59
N GLU A 117 -18.87 -11.99 2.47
CA GLU A 117 -19.47 -11.81 3.80
C GLU A 117 -19.58 -13.12 4.61
N VAL A 118 -18.52 -13.93 4.59
CA VAL A 118 -18.47 -15.28 5.18
C VAL A 118 -18.85 -15.24 6.65
N ARG A 119 -19.71 -16.18 7.07
CA ARG A 119 -20.20 -16.33 8.45
C ARG A 119 -19.77 -17.66 9.05
N PRO A 120 -19.73 -17.75 10.40
CA PRO A 120 -19.53 -19.04 11.08
C PRO A 120 -20.56 -20.08 10.61
N GLY A 121 -20.06 -21.23 10.16
CA GLY A 121 -20.88 -22.33 9.64
C GLY A 121 -20.97 -22.41 8.11
N ASP A 122 -20.52 -21.38 7.39
CA ASP A 122 -20.49 -21.41 5.93
C ASP A 122 -19.47 -22.43 5.41
N SER A 123 -19.79 -23.05 4.26
CA SER A 123 -18.85 -23.90 3.53
C SER A 123 -18.14 -23.07 2.45
N VAL A 124 -16.81 -23.05 2.49
CA VAL A 124 -15.98 -22.24 1.58
C VAL A 124 -15.14 -23.14 0.68
N ALA A 125 -15.14 -22.85 -0.62
CA ALA A 125 -14.23 -23.46 -1.58
C ALA A 125 -13.21 -22.42 -2.05
N VAL A 126 -11.92 -22.73 -1.91
CA VAL A 126 -10.82 -21.87 -2.39
C VAL A 126 -10.28 -22.46 -3.69
N ILE A 127 -10.42 -21.74 -4.79
CA ILE A 127 -9.91 -22.16 -6.10
C ILE A 127 -8.60 -21.41 -6.36
N GLY A 128 -7.48 -22.11 -6.13
CA GLY A 128 -6.12 -21.58 -6.28
C GLY A 128 -5.47 -21.23 -4.95
N VAL A 129 -4.40 -21.95 -4.59
CA VAL A 129 -3.69 -21.85 -3.29
C VAL A 129 -2.34 -21.15 -3.42
N GLY A 130 -2.32 -20.02 -4.13
CA GLY A 130 -1.15 -19.14 -4.24
C GLY A 130 -0.99 -18.20 -3.03
N GLY A 131 -0.23 -17.11 -3.18
CA GLY A 131 0.05 -16.18 -2.07
C GLY A 131 -1.20 -15.54 -1.42
N VAL A 132 -2.28 -15.37 -2.17
CA VAL A 132 -3.57 -14.87 -1.66
C VAL A 132 -4.42 -16.00 -1.06
N GLY A 133 -4.53 -17.13 -1.75
CA GLY A 133 -5.46 -18.20 -1.37
C GLY A 133 -4.96 -19.19 -0.32
N SER A 134 -3.73 -19.03 0.20
CA SER A 134 -3.10 -19.99 1.13
C SER A 134 -2.98 -19.49 2.57
N ARG A 135 -3.37 -18.24 2.86
CA ARG A 135 -3.19 -17.57 4.15
C ARG A 135 -4.48 -16.97 4.66
#